data_AF-A0A350UDW8-F1
#
_entry.id   AF-A0A350UDW8-F1
#
_cell.length_a   1.000
_cell.length_b   1.000
_cell.length_c   1.000
_cell.angle_alpha   90.00
_cell.angle_beta   90.00
_cell.angle_gamma   90.00
#
_symmetry.space_group_name_H-M   'P 1'
#
loop_
_entity.id
_entity.type
_entity.pdbx_description
1 polymer ?
#
loop_
_entity_poly.entity_id
_entity_poly.type
_entity_poly.pdbx_seq_one_letter_code
_entity_poly.pdbx_strand_id
1 'polypeptide(L)'
;MKKGAYAKQVVRRSELQISVELWYTIIISRISLPVKPHFSILLRFFRSLLALFVEVQYANIKRKGRSPALEHGAQQLLEQLQNNPVIAAVGNEEELLLALESDCRVIFLLMGNLLDIGDLTGRVHESGKLCVIHLDLIEGFSSKEIAVDAISRMTGAAGIISTRGALIKRAKQIGLAAVQRGFMLDSRSLASFEQQIAQSKPDFVEILPGLLPKVIAQLQARIEIPIIAGGFIHEKEDVIAALQAGALAVSASSPKIWSM
;
A
#
# COMPACT_ATOMS: atom_id res chain seq x y z
N MET A 1 6.06 33.21 29.03
CA MET A 1 5.90 33.08 27.57
C MET A 1 6.04 31.62 27.16
N LYS A 2 4.97 30.98 26.66
CA LYS A 2 4.92 30.19 25.40
C LYS A 2 3.60 29.39 25.32
N LYS A 3 2.86 29.66 24.23
CA LYS A 3 1.65 28.98 23.71
C LYS A 3 2.03 27.53 23.34
N GLY A 4 1.24 26.47 23.56
CA GLY A 4 -0.14 26.26 23.11
C GLY A 4 -0.12 25.73 21.66
N ALA A 5 -0.01 24.41 21.47
CA ALA A 5 0.03 23.78 20.14
C ALA A 5 -1.08 22.73 20.00
N TYR A 6 -1.96 23.02 19.04
CA TYR A 6 -3.17 22.32 18.65
C TYR A 6 -2.91 20.87 18.20
N ALA A 7 -3.71 19.95 18.73
CA ALA A 7 -3.98 18.66 18.11
C ALA A 7 -4.73 18.87 16.77
N LYS A 8 -4.24 18.27 15.69
CA LYS A 8 -4.98 18.17 14.42
C LYS A 8 -5.35 16.72 14.15
N GLN A 9 -6.66 16.46 14.17
CA GLN A 9 -7.30 15.21 13.73
C GLN A 9 -6.91 14.91 12.28
N VAL A 10 -6.49 13.67 12.03
CA VAL A 10 -6.27 13.10 10.70
C VAL A 10 -7.58 12.45 10.26
N VAL A 11 -8.28 13.07 9.31
CA VAL A 11 -9.55 12.57 8.75
C VAL A 11 -9.26 11.67 7.54
N ARG A 12 -9.89 10.48 7.47
CA ARG A 12 -9.66 9.42 6.45
C ARG A 12 -10.30 9.72 5.10
N ARG A 13 -9.76 9.15 4.02
CA ARG A 13 -10.24 9.25 2.62
C ARG A 13 -11.68 8.75 2.42
N SER A 14 -12.12 7.69 3.11
CA SER A 14 -13.52 7.24 3.11
C SER A 14 -14.41 8.18 3.92
N GLU A 15 -13.96 8.69 5.08
CA GLU A 15 -14.66 9.73 5.83
C GLU A 15 -14.66 11.08 5.13
N LEU A 16 -13.72 11.40 4.24
CA LEU A 16 -13.66 12.64 3.45
C LEU A 16 -14.48 12.54 2.17
N GLN A 17 -14.55 11.38 1.52
CA GLN A 17 -15.39 11.19 0.35
C GLN A 17 -16.86 11.00 0.76
N ILE A 18 -17.09 10.28 1.87
CA ILE A 18 -18.40 10.19 2.54
C ILE A 18 -18.72 11.51 3.26
N SER A 19 -17.77 12.25 3.88
CA SER A 19 -18.06 13.59 4.42
C SER A 19 -18.27 14.62 3.33
N VAL A 20 -17.62 14.56 2.17
CA VAL A 20 -17.87 15.57 1.13
C VAL A 20 -19.26 15.35 0.51
N GLU A 21 -19.70 14.11 0.33
CA GLU A 21 -21.07 13.73 -0.10
C GLU A 21 -22.13 13.94 1.00
N LEU A 22 -21.87 13.55 2.26
CA LEU A 22 -22.76 13.82 3.41
C LEU A 22 -22.79 15.30 3.76
N TRP A 23 -21.69 16.05 3.67
CA TRP A 23 -21.70 17.50 3.87
C TRP A 23 -22.36 18.20 2.68
N TYR A 24 -22.21 17.73 1.44
CA TYR A 24 -23.03 18.19 0.30
C TYR A 24 -24.52 18.00 0.63
N THR A 25 -24.91 16.81 1.09
CA THR A 25 -26.32 16.47 1.37
C THR A 25 -26.85 17.13 2.64
N ILE A 26 -26.03 17.31 3.69
CA ILE A 26 -26.39 17.97 4.96
C ILE A 26 -26.40 19.49 4.82
N ILE A 27 -25.49 20.10 4.05
CA ILE A 27 -25.53 21.53 3.74
C ILE A 27 -26.75 21.84 2.83
N ILE A 28 -27.03 20.99 1.82
CA ILE A 28 -28.19 21.18 0.93
C ILE A 28 -29.52 20.89 1.66
N SER A 29 -29.57 19.94 2.61
CA SER A 29 -30.80 19.65 3.38
C SER A 29 -31.03 20.60 4.57
N ARG A 30 -29.97 21.12 5.22
CA ARG A 30 -30.09 22.11 6.32
C ARG A 30 -30.17 23.57 5.84
N ILE A 31 -29.85 23.86 4.58
CA ILE A 31 -30.23 25.12 3.93
C ILE A 31 -31.56 24.90 3.20
N SER A 32 -32.58 24.49 3.96
CA SER A 32 -33.97 24.82 3.61
C SER A 32 -34.26 26.24 4.10
N LEU A 33 -33.52 27.21 3.57
CA LEU A 33 -33.95 28.61 3.62
C LEU A 33 -34.62 28.89 2.27
N PRO A 34 -35.73 29.63 2.23
CA PRO A 34 -36.40 29.95 0.97
C PRO A 34 -35.47 30.82 0.13
N VAL A 35 -34.72 30.20 -0.79
CA VAL A 35 -33.74 30.89 -1.62
C VAL A 35 -34.49 31.58 -2.75
N LYS A 36 -34.63 32.90 -2.65
CA LYS A 36 -35.09 33.76 -3.75
C LYS A 36 -34.13 33.63 -4.96
N PRO A 37 -34.63 33.78 -6.21
CA PRO A 37 -33.94 33.38 -7.44
C PRO A 37 -32.58 34.05 -7.73
N HIS A 38 -32.18 35.08 -6.98
CA HIS A 38 -30.91 35.80 -7.18
C HIS A 38 -29.66 35.12 -6.58
N PHE A 39 -29.79 34.00 -5.85
CA PHE A 39 -28.66 33.38 -5.11
C PHE A 39 -27.93 32.24 -5.85
N SER A 40 -28.35 31.88 -7.07
CA SER A 40 -27.84 30.70 -7.81
C SER A 40 -26.39 30.86 -8.32
N ILE A 41 -25.99 32.10 -8.63
CA ILE A 41 -24.66 32.41 -9.18
C ILE A 41 -23.58 32.34 -8.09
N LEU A 42 -23.88 32.85 -6.90
CA LEU A 42 -22.96 32.84 -5.76
C LEU A 42 -22.69 31.42 -5.26
N LEU A 43 -23.72 30.56 -5.26
CA LEU A 43 -23.61 29.16 -4.87
C LEU A 43 -22.81 28.32 -5.88
N ARG A 44 -22.93 28.61 -7.19
CA ARG A 44 -22.10 28.01 -8.23
C ARG A 44 -20.63 28.42 -8.10
N PHE A 45 -20.37 29.69 -7.83
CA PHE A 45 -19.02 30.19 -7.55
C PHE A 45 -18.39 29.50 -6.34
N PHE A 46 -19.14 29.35 -5.25
CA PHE A 46 -18.67 28.67 -4.04
C PHE A 46 -18.37 27.18 -4.29
N ARG A 47 -19.19 26.49 -5.08
CA ARG A 47 -18.95 25.08 -5.47
C ARG A 47 -17.69 24.92 -6.30
N SER A 48 -17.47 25.78 -7.30
CA SER A 48 -16.24 25.77 -8.10
C SER A 48 -15.00 26.09 -7.27
N LEU A 49 -15.09 27.05 -6.34
CA LEU A 49 -13.98 27.41 -5.46
C LEU A 49 -13.60 26.27 -4.52
N LEU A 50 -14.60 25.56 -3.98
CA LEU A 50 -14.39 24.40 -3.10
C LEU A 50 -13.80 23.20 -3.86
N ALA A 51 -14.28 22.92 -5.07
CA ALA A 51 -13.74 21.87 -5.93
C ALA A 51 -12.26 22.14 -6.28
N LEU A 52 -11.96 23.39 -6.68
CA LEU A 52 -10.59 23.83 -6.96
C LEU A 52 -9.70 23.71 -5.72
N PHE A 53 -10.23 24.04 -4.53
CA PHE A 53 -9.48 23.92 -3.28
C PHE A 53 -9.16 22.46 -2.93
N VAL A 54 -10.10 21.52 -3.11
CA VAL A 54 -9.87 20.08 -2.93
C VAL A 54 -8.82 19.57 -3.92
N GLU A 55 -8.92 19.97 -5.18
CA GLU A 55 -8.00 19.57 -6.25
C GLU A 55 -6.57 20.08 -6.00
N VAL A 56 -6.42 21.34 -5.51
CA VAL A 56 -5.14 21.93 -5.11
C VAL A 56 -4.56 21.23 -3.88
N GLN A 57 -5.36 20.85 -2.89
CA GLN A 57 -4.89 20.07 -1.73
C GLN A 57 -4.44 18.67 -2.14
N TYR A 58 -5.19 18.01 -3.03
CA TYR A 58 -4.84 16.70 -3.57
C TYR A 58 -3.54 16.73 -4.39
N ALA A 59 -3.38 17.75 -5.23
CA ALA A 59 -2.14 17.99 -5.98
C ALA A 59 -0.94 18.30 -5.07
N ASN A 60 -1.15 18.99 -3.95
CA ASN A 60 -0.10 19.26 -2.96
C ASN A 60 0.34 18.00 -2.18
N ILE A 61 -0.58 17.09 -1.88
CA ILE A 61 -0.26 15.77 -1.31
C ILE A 61 0.55 14.95 -2.33
N LYS A 62 0.15 14.95 -3.61
CA LYS A 62 0.89 14.30 -4.71
C LYS A 62 2.28 14.89 -4.92
N ARG A 63 2.46 16.20 -4.73
CA ARG A 63 3.76 16.90 -4.84
C ARG A 63 4.70 16.62 -3.66
N LYS A 64 4.17 16.37 -2.46
CA LYS A 64 4.98 16.08 -1.26
C LYS A 64 5.54 14.64 -1.22
N GLY A 65 5.13 13.75 -2.13
CA GLY A 65 5.57 12.35 -2.19
C GLY A 65 6.44 11.98 -3.40
N ARG A 66 7.09 12.95 -4.05
CA ARG A 66 7.93 12.66 -5.23
C ARG A 66 9.30 12.10 -4.80
N SER A 67 9.31 10.80 -4.52
CA SER A 67 10.49 9.94 -4.46
C SER A 67 11.28 10.02 -5.80
N PRO A 68 12.60 9.77 -5.83
CA PRO A 68 13.34 9.58 -7.08
C PRO A 68 12.57 8.67 -8.05
N ALA A 69 12.70 8.92 -9.35
CA ALA A 69 11.94 8.22 -10.40
C ALA A 69 11.91 6.71 -10.14
N LEU A 70 10.72 6.19 -9.83
CA LEU A 70 10.53 4.75 -9.59
C LEU A 70 10.77 4.01 -10.90
N GLU A 71 11.49 2.89 -10.82
CA GLU A 71 11.65 2.00 -11.96
C GLU A 71 10.31 1.34 -12.34
N HIS A 72 10.23 0.77 -13.55
CA HIS A 72 8.96 0.37 -14.18
C HIS A 72 8.09 -0.54 -13.30
N GLY A 73 8.67 -1.60 -12.71
CA GLY A 73 7.92 -2.52 -11.85
C GLY A 73 7.40 -1.86 -10.57
N ALA A 74 8.21 -1.00 -9.94
CA ALA A 74 7.81 -0.27 -8.73
C ALA A 74 6.69 0.73 -8.99
N GLN A 75 6.74 1.43 -10.13
CA GLN A 75 5.68 2.35 -10.55
C GLN A 75 4.36 1.61 -10.81
N GLN A 76 4.42 0.47 -11.51
CA GLN A 76 3.24 -0.35 -11.80
C GLN A 76 2.59 -0.88 -10.51
N LEU A 77 3.40 -1.37 -9.56
CA LEU A 77 2.91 -1.82 -8.26
C LEU A 77 2.27 -0.67 -7.47
N LEU A 78 2.92 0.49 -7.40
CA LEU A 78 2.39 1.67 -6.70
C LEU A 78 1.01 2.08 -7.23
N GLU A 79 0.84 2.09 -8.55
CA GLU A 79 -0.43 2.45 -9.18
C GLU A 79 -1.55 1.48 -8.83
N GLN A 80 -1.28 0.17 -8.78
CA GLN A 80 -2.30 -0.80 -8.36
C GLN A 80 -2.67 -0.64 -6.90
N LEU A 81 -1.69 -0.43 -6.02
CA LEU A 81 -1.92 -0.24 -4.57
C LEU A 81 -2.68 1.06 -4.25
N GLN A 82 -2.52 2.10 -5.05
CA GLN A 82 -3.30 3.34 -4.90
C GLN A 82 -4.78 3.19 -5.29
N ASN A 83 -5.08 2.23 -6.18
CA ASN A 83 -6.42 1.92 -6.65
C ASN A 83 -7.14 0.91 -5.74
N ASN A 84 -6.44 -0.16 -5.35
CA ASN A 84 -6.92 -1.13 -4.35
C ASN A 84 -5.81 -1.32 -3.28
N PRO A 85 -5.99 -0.78 -2.06
CA PRO A 85 -4.97 -0.84 -1.01
C PRO A 85 -4.96 -2.17 -0.25
N VAL A 86 -5.67 -3.21 -0.72
CA VAL A 86 -5.64 -4.56 -0.16
C VAL A 86 -4.86 -5.49 -1.08
N ILE A 87 -3.94 -6.24 -0.49
CA ILE A 87 -3.10 -7.23 -1.17
C ILE A 87 -3.47 -8.62 -0.64
N ALA A 88 -3.77 -9.55 -1.54
CA ALA A 88 -4.00 -10.94 -1.17
C ALA A 88 -2.65 -11.63 -0.94
N ALA A 89 -2.35 -11.99 0.31
CA ALA A 89 -1.16 -12.74 0.66
C ALA A 89 -1.50 -14.23 0.76
N VAL A 90 -1.02 -15.02 -0.20
CA VAL A 90 -1.41 -16.43 -0.36
C VAL A 90 -0.26 -17.35 0.01
N GLY A 91 -0.51 -18.24 0.96
CA GLY A 91 0.44 -19.22 1.49
C GLY A 91 0.14 -20.66 1.10
N ASN A 92 -0.98 -20.93 0.43
CA ASN A 92 -1.36 -22.26 -0.06
C ASN A 92 -2.22 -22.19 -1.34
N GLU A 93 -2.48 -23.36 -1.92
CA GLU A 93 -3.21 -23.50 -3.19
C GLU A 93 -4.68 -23.07 -3.08
N GLU A 94 -5.34 -23.38 -1.96
CA GLU A 94 -6.73 -22.98 -1.72
C GLU A 94 -6.87 -21.45 -1.65
N GLU A 95 -5.94 -20.79 -0.94
CA GLU A 95 -5.84 -19.33 -0.87
C GLU A 95 -5.55 -18.71 -2.23
N LEU A 96 -4.69 -19.33 -3.05
CA LEU A 96 -4.42 -18.85 -4.41
C LEU A 96 -5.70 -18.87 -5.26
N LEU A 97 -6.45 -19.97 -5.27
CA LEU A 97 -7.70 -20.07 -6.03
C LEU A 97 -8.69 -18.96 -5.65
N LEU A 98 -8.88 -18.72 -4.35
CA LEU A 98 -9.75 -17.65 -3.85
C LEU A 98 -9.21 -16.25 -4.22
N ALA A 99 -7.89 -16.04 -4.15
CA ALA A 99 -7.28 -14.76 -4.49
C ALA A 99 -7.41 -14.43 -5.98
N LEU A 100 -7.33 -15.42 -6.87
CA LEU A 100 -7.52 -15.25 -8.32
C LEU A 100 -8.92 -14.74 -8.67
N GLU A 101 -9.94 -15.13 -7.90
CA GLU A 101 -11.32 -14.68 -8.08
C GLU A 101 -11.66 -13.38 -7.33
N SER A 102 -10.78 -12.93 -6.41
CA SER A 102 -11.02 -11.73 -5.59
C SER A 102 -10.88 -10.41 -6.35
N ASP A 103 -11.32 -9.31 -5.74
CA ASP A 103 -11.14 -7.95 -6.26
C ASP A 103 -9.71 -7.38 -6.07
N CYS A 104 -8.85 -8.12 -5.36
CA CYS A 104 -7.45 -7.75 -5.19
C CYS A 104 -6.75 -7.68 -6.55
N ARG A 105 -6.00 -6.60 -6.78
CA ARG A 105 -5.23 -6.40 -8.01
C ARG A 105 -3.79 -6.90 -7.91
N VAL A 106 -3.33 -7.12 -6.69
CA VAL A 106 -1.97 -7.56 -6.37
C VAL A 106 -2.07 -8.80 -5.48
N ILE A 107 -1.29 -9.81 -5.82
CA ILE A 107 -1.12 -11.03 -5.04
C ILE A 107 0.32 -11.10 -4.55
N PHE A 108 0.49 -11.28 -3.24
CA PHE A 108 1.74 -11.66 -2.61
C PHE A 108 1.79 -13.18 -2.53
N LEU A 109 2.63 -13.79 -3.37
CA LEU A 109 2.82 -15.23 -3.40
C LEU A 109 3.86 -15.63 -2.34
N LEU A 110 3.39 -16.29 -1.28
CA LEU A 110 4.20 -16.69 -0.11
C LEU A 110 4.51 -18.20 -0.10
N MET A 111 4.33 -18.87 -1.23
CA MET A 111 4.50 -20.32 -1.40
C MET A 111 5.07 -20.66 -2.78
N GLY A 112 5.50 -21.91 -2.95
CA GLY A 112 6.05 -22.44 -4.18
C GLY A 112 7.50 -22.90 -4.05
N ASN A 113 8.00 -23.50 -5.11
CA ASN A 113 9.36 -24.00 -5.24
C ASN A 113 9.90 -23.72 -6.65
N LEU A 114 11.17 -24.05 -6.88
CA LEU A 114 11.84 -23.85 -8.16
C LEU A 114 11.08 -24.44 -9.37
N LEU A 115 10.33 -25.53 -9.18
CA LEU A 115 9.66 -26.25 -10.27
C LEU A 115 8.30 -25.65 -10.63
N ASP A 116 7.53 -25.18 -9.64
CA ASP A 116 6.15 -24.72 -9.84
C ASP A 116 5.98 -23.20 -9.87
N ILE A 117 6.99 -22.42 -9.45
CA ILE A 117 6.84 -20.96 -9.30
C ILE A 117 6.47 -20.25 -10.62
N GLY A 118 6.90 -20.81 -11.75
CA GLY A 118 6.52 -20.33 -13.07
C GLY A 118 5.02 -20.49 -13.32
N ASP A 119 4.48 -21.68 -13.07
CA ASP A 119 3.05 -22.00 -13.27
C ASP A 119 2.16 -21.22 -12.31
N LEU A 120 2.56 -21.11 -11.03
CA LEU A 120 1.85 -20.31 -10.02
C LEU A 120 1.76 -18.85 -10.45
N THR A 121 2.87 -18.27 -10.93
CA THR A 121 2.89 -16.88 -11.40
C THR A 121 2.09 -16.71 -12.69
N GLY A 122 2.15 -17.69 -13.60
CA GLY A 122 1.36 -17.72 -14.83
C GLY A 122 -0.14 -17.60 -14.56
N ARG A 123 -0.67 -18.40 -13.62
CA ARG A 123 -2.08 -18.36 -13.21
C ARG A 123 -2.48 -16.99 -12.65
N VAL A 124 -1.61 -16.34 -11.87
CA VAL A 124 -1.84 -14.98 -11.37
C VAL A 124 -1.95 -13.99 -12.54
N HIS A 125 -1.05 -14.05 -13.50
CA HIS A 125 -1.08 -13.18 -14.68
C HIS A 125 -2.30 -13.43 -15.58
N GLU A 126 -2.72 -14.68 -15.77
CA GLU A 126 -3.92 -15.04 -16.53
C GLU A 126 -5.19 -14.44 -15.92
N SER A 127 -5.25 -14.27 -14.59
CA SER A 127 -6.33 -13.55 -13.90
C SER A 127 -6.25 -12.02 -14.01
N GLY A 128 -5.24 -11.47 -14.69
CA GLY A 128 -5.04 -10.03 -14.87
C GLY A 128 -4.48 -9.32 -13.64
N LYS A 129 -3.87 -10.05 -12.70
CA LYS A 129 -3.35 -9.51 -11.43
C LYS A 129 -1.82 -9.43 -11.44
N LEU A 130 -1.26 -8.53 -10.62
CA LEU A 130 0.19 -8.46 -10.43
C LEU A 130 0.65 -9.48 -9.39
N CYS A 131 1.69 -10.24 -9.73
CA CYS A 131 2.35 -11.16 -8.82
C CYS A 131 3.61 -10.52 -8.20
N VAL A 132 3.71 -10.57 -6.88
CA VAL A 132 4.95 -10.24 -6.14
C VAL A 132 5.34 -11.46 -5.30
N ILE A 133 6.55 -11.98 -5.51
CA ILE A 133 6.97 -13.27 -4.97
C ILE A 133 7.82 -13.08 -3.71
N HIS A 134 7.48 -13.77 -2.62
CA HIS A 134 8.32 -13.80 -1.44
C HIS A 134 9.50 -14.76 -1.59
N LEU A 135 10.60 -14.25 -2.12
CA LEU A 135 11.76 -15.06 -2.52
C LEU A 135 12.39 -15.84 -1.36
N ASP A 136 12.33 -15.35 -0.11
CA ASP A 136 12.91 -16.11 1.01
C ASP A 136 12.11 -17.37 1.36
N LEU A 137 10.88 -17.53 0.86
CA LEU A 137 10.00 -18.67 1.13
C LEU A 137 9.96 -19.68 -0.02
N ILE A 138 10.58 -19.38 -1.17
CA ILE A 138 10.55 -20.28 -2.32
C ILE A 138 11.62 -21.36 -2.15
N GLU A 139 11.18 -22.61 -2.12
CA GLU A 139 12.08 -23.74 -1.94
C GLU A 139 12.99 -23.95 -3.17
N GLY A 140 14.24 -24.33 -2.93
CA GLY A 140 15.23 -24.56 -3.99
C GLY A 140 15.99 -23.32 -4.46
N PHE A 141 15.61 -22.10 -4.04
CA PHE A 141 16.39 -20.90 -4.31
C PHE A 141 17.46 -20.63 -3.24
N SER A 142 18.61 -20.15 -3.71
CA SER A 142 19.68 -19.68 -2.81
C SER A 142 19.36 -18.31 -2.22
N SER A 143 20.06 -17.92 -1.15
CA SER A 143 19.99 -16.57 -0.59
C SER A 143 20.84 -15.54 -1.32
N LYS A 144 21.33 -15.85 -2.53
CA LYS A 144 22.22 -14.99 -3.32
C LYS A 144 21.44 -14.25 -4.40
N GLU A 145 22.01 -13.14 -4.87
CA GLU A 145 21.41 -12.25 -5.88
C GLU A 145 20.95 -12.97 -7.15
N ILE A 146 21.66 -14.04 -7.56
CA ILE A 146 21.28 -14.87 -8.71
C ILE A 146 19.86 -15.46 -8.61
N ALA A 147 19.32 -15.64 -7.41
CA ALA A 147 17.94 -16.08 -7.23
C ALA A 147 16.93 -15.04 -7.75
N VAL A 148 17.26 -13.75 -7.65
CA VAL A 148 16.43 -12.66 -8.17
C VAL A 148 16.43 -12.67 -9.70
N ASP A 149 17.61 -12.85 -10.31
CA ASP A 149 17.75 -12.99 -11.76
C ASP A 149 16.97 -14.19 -12.31
N ALA A 150 17.05 -15.33 -11.61
CA ALA A 150 16.34 -16.53 -11.99
C ALA A 150 14.81 -16.34 -11.92
N ILE A 151 14.29 -15.79 -10.81
CA ILE A 151 12.86 -15.48 -10.69
C ILE A 151 12.40 -14.52 -11.77
N SER A 152 13.14 -13.44 -12.03
CA SER A 152 12.81 -12.48 -13.08
C SER A 152 12.64 -13.15 -14.44
N ARG A 153 13.57 -14.03 -14.81
CA ARG A 153 13.55 -14.74 -16.10
C ARG A 153 12.48 -15.82 -16.19
N MET A 154 12.21 -16.52 -15.09
CA MET A 154 11.30 -17.66 -15.08
C MET A 154 9.82 -17.26 -14.98
N THR A 155 9.52 -16.14 -14.34
CA THR A 155 8.15 -15.86 -13.88
C THR A 155 7.54 -14.59 -14.49
N GLY A 156 8.37 -13.62 -14.89
CA GLY A 156 7.89 -12.29 -15.27
C GLY A 156 7.16 -11.55 -14.13
N ALA A 157 7.39 -11.93 -12.87
CA ALA A 157 6.75 -11.29 -11.72
C ALA A 157 7.02 -9.78 -11.68
N ALA A 158 6.08 -9.02 -11.13
CA ALA A 158 6.19 -7.57 -11.01
C ALA A 158 7.22 -7.14 -9.94
N GLY A 159 7.53 -8.02 -8.99
CA GLY A 159 8.46 -7.72 -7.91
C GLY A 159 8.76 -8.92 -7.01
N ILE A 160 9.62 -8.66 -6.03
CA ILE A 160 9.93 -9.62 -4.96
C ILE A 160 9.71 -9.02 -3.57
N ILE A 161 9.49 -9.89 -2.60
CA ILE A 161 9.58 -9.61 -1.17
C ILE A 161 10.78 -10.35 -0.59
N SER A 162 11.60 -9.68 0.20
CA SER A 162 12.66 -10.32 0.98
C SER A 162 13.00 -9.52 2.23
N THR A 163 13.49 -10.22 3.24
CA THR A 163 14.12 -9.63 4.44
C THR A 163 15.58 -9.23 4.18
N ARG A 164 16.18 -9.67 3.07
CA ARG A 164 17.61 -9.61 2.80
C ARG A 164 17.93 -8.43 1.88
N GLY A 165 18.66 -7.44 2.42
CA GLY A 165 19.01 -6.22 1.68
C GLY A 165 19.77 -6.43 0.36
N ALA A 166 20.55 -7.51 0.22
CA ALA A 166 21.24 -7.83 -1.04
C ALA A 166 20.25 -8.19 -2.16
N LEU A 167 19.22 -8.99 -1.87
CA LEU A 167 18.20 -9.36 -2.86
C LEU A 167 17.35 -8.15 -3.26
N ILE A 168 17.03 -7.29 -2.28
CA ILE A 168 16.34 -6.02 -2.53
C ILE A 168 17.15 -5.14 -3.49
N LYS A 169 18.45 -4.94 -3.24
CA LYS A 169 19.32 -4.18 -4.15
C LYS A 169 19.34 -4.77 -5.55
N ARG A 170 19.45 -6.10 -5.67
CA ARG A 170 19.47 -6.76 -6.98
C ARG A 170 18.17 -6.59 -7.73
N ALA A 171 17.02 -6.75 -7.06
CA ALA A 171 15.70 -6.58 -7.67
C ALA A 171 15.54 -5.20 -8.30
N LYS A 172 15.97 -4.16 -7.57
CA LYS A 172 15.98 -2.80 -8.09
C LYS A 172 16.86 -2.64 -9.32
N GLN A 173 18.09 -3.15 -9.29
CA GLN A 173 19.01 -3.03 -10.44
C GLN A 173 18.46 -3.61 -11.75
N ILE A 174 17.52 -4.57 -11.67
CA ILE A 174 16.92 -5.23 -12.82
C ILE A 174 15.47 -4.78 -13.09
N GLY A 175 14.99 -3.71 -12.44
CA GLY A 175 13.67 -3.13 -12.69
C GLY A 175 12.48 -3.81 -12.02
N LEU A 176 12.71 -4.78 -11.13
CA LEU A 176 11.66 -5.40 -10.33
C LEU A 176 11.29 -4.51 -9.14
N ALA A 177 10.00 -4.48 -8.78
CA ALA A 177 9.60 -3.84 -7.53
C ALA A 177 10.24 -4.57 -6.34
N ALA A 178 10.92 -3.84 -5.47
CA ALA A 178 11.59 -4.41 -4.31
C ALA A 178 10.86 -4.06 -3.01
N VAL A 179 10.19 -5.05 -2.42
CA VAL A 179 9.50 -4.94 -1.12
C VAL A 179 10.39 -5.53 -0.03
N GLN A 180 10.90 -4.69 0.87
CA GLN A 180 11.68 -5.20 2.00
C GLN A 180 10.81 -5.47 3.22
N ARG A 181 10.76 -6.72 3.67
CA ARG A 181 9.98 -7.13 4.85
C ARG A 181 10.80 -6.95 6.14
N GLY A 182 10.17 -6.37 7.16
CA GLY A 182 10.72 -6.18 8.50
C GLY A 182 9.77 -6.69 9.58
N PHE A 183 10.32 -7.35 10.59
CA PHE A 183 9.57 -7.87 11.74
C PHE A 183 9.75 -6.98 12.96
N MET A 184 8.68 -6.31 13.39
CA MET A 184 8.64 -5.38 14.50
C MET A 184 8.29 -6.14 15.78
N LEU A 185 9.34 -6.60 16.48
CA LEU A 185 9.22 -7.28 17.76
C LEU A 185 9.35 -6.30 18.93
N ASP A 186 10.23 -5.31 18.77
CA ASP A 186 10.55 -4.30 19.77
C ASP A 186 11.13 -3.03 19.12
N SER A 187 11.52 -2.04 19.93
CA SER A 187 12.13 -0.80 19.43
C SER A 187 13.50 -1.00 18.77
N ARG A 188 14.25 -2.06 19.11
CA ARG A 188 15.54 -2.37 18.50
C ARG A 188 15.35 -2.92 17.08
N SER A 189 14.33 -3.74 16.88
CA SER A 189 13.96 -4.28 15.57
C SER A 189 13.56 -3.16 14.61
N LEU A 190 12.82 -2.15 15.07
CA LEU A 190 12.48 -0.95 14.29
C LEU A 190 13.74 -0.16 13.90
N ALA A 191 14.62 0.14 14.85
CA ALA A 191 15.85 0.89 14.58
C ALA A 191 16.78 0.14 13.62
N SER A 192 16.91 -1.18 13.78
CA SER A 192 17.67 -2.04 12.85
C SER A 192 17.08 -2.00 11.45
N PHE A 193 15.75 -2.09 11.34
CA PHE A 193 15.07 -2.04 10.06
C PHE A 193 15.25 -0.69 9.36
N GLU A 194 15.20 0.43 10.08
CA GLU A 194 15.53 1.77 9.54
C GLU A 194 16.95 1.80 8.94
N GLN A 195 17.94 1.21 9.62
CA GLN A 195 19.31 1.12 9.10
C GLN A 195 19.39 0.24 7.84
N GLN A 196 18.70 -0.90 7.83
CA GLN A 196 18.64 -1.76 6.66
C GLN A 196 18.02 -1.05 5.47
N ILE A 197 16.89 -0.35 5.67
CA ILE A 197 16.22 0.47 4.67
C ILE A 197 17.16 1.52 4.07
N ALA A 198 17.93 2.22 4.92
CA ALA A 198 18.89 3.23 4.44
C ALA A 198 19.98 2.63 3.54
N GLN A 199 20.36 1.37 3.78
CA GLN A 199 21.41 0.67 3.04
C GLN A 199 20.90 0.04 1.74
N SER A 200 19.73 -0.59 1.75
CA SER A 200 19.16 -1.31 0.60
C SER A 200 18.29 -0.43 -0.30
N LYS A 201 17.71 0.66 0.26
CA LYS A 201 16.82 1.60 -0.41
C LYS A 201 15.71 0.91 -1.20
N PRO A 202 14.85 0.10 -0.56
CA PRO A 202 13.76 -0.60 -1.25
C PRO A 202 12.76 0.37 -1.89
N ASP A 203 11.89 -0.13 -2.75
CA ASP A 203 10.79 0.66 -3.31
C ASP A 203 9.59 0.71 -2.36
N PHE A 204 9.41 -0.36 -1.58
CA PHE A 204 8.38 -0.50 -0.55
C PHE A 204 8.95 -1.19 0.67
N VAL A 205 8.40 -0.92 1.84
CA VAL A 205 8.69 -1.70 3.04
C VAL A 205 7.43 -2.40 3.51
N GLU A 206 7.53 -3.65 3.93
CA GLU A 206 6.44 -4.38 4.56
C GLU A 206 6.73 -4.57 6.04
N ILE A 207 5.84 -4.12 6.91
CA ILE A 207 5.95 -4.26 8.36
C ILE A 207 5.03 -5.36 8.84
N LEU A 208 5.59 -6.34 9.55
CA LEU A 208 4.84 -7.34 10.31
C LEU A 208 5.14 -7.19 11.81
N PRO A 209 4.14 -7.24 12.70
CA PRO A 209 2.71 -7.36 12.42
C PRO A 209 2.05 -6.00 12.05
N GLY A 210 0.95 -6.06 11.30
CA GLY A 210 0.22 -4.91 10.77
C GLY A 210 -0.67 -4.23 11.81
N LEU A 211 -0.97 -4.94 12.91
CA LEU A 211 -1.69 -4.44 14.10
C LEU A 211 -0.86 -3.47 14.98
N LEU A 212 0.09 -2.74 14.39
CA LEU A 212 0.92 -1.75 15.09
C LEU A 212 0.79 -0.33 14.51
N PRO A 213 -0.40 0.31 14.55
CA PRO A 213 -0.60 1.66 14.01
C PRO A 213 0.40 2.70 14.52
N LYS A 214 0.80 2.62 15.80
CA LYS A 214 1.79 3.54 16.37
C LYS A 214 3.19 3.36 15.77
N VAL A 215 3.58 2.12 15.48
CA VAL A 215 4.88 1.82 14.85
C VAL A 215 4.88 2.25 13.38
N ILE A 216 3.78 1.98 12.67
CA ILE A 216 3.58 2.43 11.27
C ILE A 216 3.73 3.95 11.19
N ALA A 217 3.02 4.70 12.04
CA ALA A 217 3.10 6.16 12.05
C ALA A 217 4.49 6.69 12.43
N GLN A 218 5.17 6.03 13.36
CA GLN A 218 6.55 6.38 13.72
C GLN A 218 7.52 6.16 12.56
N LEU A 219 7.42 5.02 11.86
CA LEU A 219 8.29 4.74 10.72
C LEU A 219 7.97 5.68 9.55
N GLN A 220 6.69 5.90 9.25
CA GLN A 220 6.23 6.81 8.19
C GLN A 220 6.81 8.23 8.35
N ALA A 221 6.94 8.70 9.60
CA ALA A 221 7.49 10.02 9.87
C ALA A 221 9.02 10.11 9.66
N ARG A 222 9.71 8.96 9.52
CA ARG A 222 11.18 8.86 9.46
C ARG A 222 11.70 8.40 8.11
N ILE A 223 10.87 7.78 7.27
CA ILE A 223 11.24 7.31 5.93
C ILE A 223 10.32 7.87 4.87
N GLU A 224 10.84 8.04 3.65
CA GLU A 224 10.05 8.49 2.49
C GLU A 224 9.46 7.33 1.68
N ILE A 225 9.80 6.10 2.04
CA ILE A 225 9.43 4.88 1.31
C ILE A 225 8.02 4.43 1.73
N PRO A 226 7.12 4.11 0.79
CA PRO A 226 5.78 3.63 1.11
C PRO A 226 5.78 2.35 1.96
N ILE A 227 4.87 2.31 2.94
CA ILE A 227 4.75 1.21 3.90
C ILE A 227 3.55 0.32 3.54
N ILE A 228 3.75 -0.99 3.53
CA ILE A 228 2.72 -2.02 3.48
C ILE A 228 2.62 -2.62 4.89
N ALA A 229 1.42 -2.66 5.47
CA ALA A 229 1.20 -3.31 6.75
C ALA A 229 0.73 -4.74 6.53
N GLY A 230 1.35 -5.73 7.17
CA GLY A 230 1.03 -7.14 6.94
C GLY A 230 0.93 -7.94 8.23
N GLY A 231 0.13 -9.01 8.23
CA GLY A 231 0.04 -9.95 9.35
C GLY A 231 -0.90 -9.53 10.48
N PHE A 232 -1.66 -10.50 10.99
CA PHE A 232 -2.73 -10.35 11.99
C PHE A 232 -3.86 -9.39 11.59
N ILE A 233 -4.09 -9.20 10.28
CA ILE A 233 -5.21 -8.40 9.78
C ILE A 233 -6.41 -9.34 9.57
N HIS A 234 -7.47 -9.17 10.36
CA HIS A 234 -8.64 -10.06 10.34
C HIS A 234 -9.96 -9.32 10.12
N GLU A 235 -10.02 -8.06 10.51
CA GLU A 235 -11.21 -7.25 10.40
C GLU A 235 -10.98 -5.97 9.58
N LYS A 236 -12.08 -5.38 9.14
CA LYS A 236 -12.06 -4.13 8.38
C LYS A 236 -11.40 -3.00 9.17
N GLU A 237 -11.64 -2.96 10.47
CA GLU A 237 -11.10 -1.99 11.39
C GLU A 237 -9.56 -2.02 11.39
N ASP A 238 -8.95 -3.19 11.28
CA ASP A 238 -7.49 -3.37 11.24
C ASP A 238 -6.91 -2.73 9.97
N VAL A 239 -7.53 -3.03 8.82
CA VAL A 239 -7.15 -2.45 7.53
C VAL A 239 -7.22 -0.94 7.60
N ILE A 240 -8.37 -0.43 8.03
CA ILE A 240 -8.58 1.01 8.09
C ILE A 240 -7.58 1.63 9.08
N ALA A 241 -7.27 1.01 10.23
CA ALA A 241 -6.32 1.51 11.23
C ALA A 241 -4.89 1.61 10.69
N ALA A 242 -4.41 0.60 9.97
CA ALA A 242 -3.10 0.62 9.34
C ALA A 242 -2.98 1.73 8.28
N LEU A 243 -3.98 1.86 7.40
CA LEU A 243 -4.00 2.91 6.37
C LEU A 243 -4.02 4.32 6.99
N GLN A 244 -4.76 4.50 8.08
CA GLN A 244 -4.84 5.78 8.77
C GLN A 244 -3.54 6.18 9.48
N ALA A 245 -2.78 5.18 9.92
CA ALA A 245 -1.45 5.37 10.48
C ALA A 245 -0.39 5.73 9.43
N GLY A 246 -0.71 5.65 8.14
CA GLY A 246 0.18 6.03 7.05
C GLY A 246 0.69 4.87 6.21
N ALA A 247 0.16 3.65 6.38
CA ALA A 247 0.40 2.59 5.41
C ALA A 247 -0.24 2.95 4.05
N LEU A 248 0.46 2.66 2.96
CA LEU A 248 -0.05 2.74 1.59
C LEU A 248 -1.09 1.65 1.32
N ALA A 249 -0.79 0.43 1.79
CA ALA A 249 -1.59 -0.76 1.55
C ALA A 249 -1.48 -1.75 2.72
N VAL A 250 -2.34 -2.75 2.71
CA VAL A 250 -2.39 -3.82 3.71
C VAL A 250 -2.31 -5.18 3.01
N SER A 251 -1.39 -6.04 3.44
CA SER A 251 -1.34 -7.45 3.04
C SER A 251 -2.04 -8.31 4.10
N ALA A 252 -2.97 -9.15 3.65
CA ALA A 252 -3.73 -10.04 4.52
C ALA A 252 -3.82 -11.43 3.90
N SER A 253 -3.82 -12.46 4.73
CA SER A 253 -4.04 -13.85 4.31
C SER A 253 -5.51 -14.30 4.45
N SER A 254 -6.40 -13.39 4.86
CA SER A 254 -7.82 -13.70 5.08
C SER A 254 -8.65 -13.35 3.84
N PRO A 255 -9.35 -14.32 3.22
CA PRO A 255 -10.26 -14.06 2.10
C PRO A 255 -11.36 -13.04 2.40
N LYS A 256 -11.82 -12.99 3.65
CA LYS A 256 -12.79 -11.98 4.13
C LYS A 256 -12.29 -10.55 3.91
N ILE A 257 -10.98 -10.33 4.00
CA ILE A 257 -10.36 -9.03 3.78
C ILE A 257 -10.25 -8.68 2.29
N TRP A 258 -10.10 -9.67 1.42
CA TRP A 258 -9.88 -9.48 -0.02
C TRP A 258 -11.13 -9.01 -0.77
N SER A 259 -12.32 -9.29 -0.23
CA SER A 259 -13.62 -8.95 -0.82
C SER A 259 -14.22 -7.63 -0.29
N MET A 260 -13.40 -6.71 0.22
CA MET A 260 -13.84 -5.46 0.86
C MET A 260 -13.89 -4.21 -0.02
#